data_AF-A0A7K2AAB0-F1
#
_entry.id   AF-A0A7K2AAB0-F1
#
_cell.length_a   1.000
_cell.length_b   1.000
_cell.length_c   1.000
_cell.angle_alpha   90.00
_cell.angle_beta   90.00
_cell.angle_gamma   90.00
#
_symmetry.space_group_name_H-M   'P 1'
#
loop_
_entity.id
_entity.type
_entity.pdbx_description
1 polymer ?
#
loop_
_entity_poly.entity_id
_entity_poly.type
_entity_poly.pdbx_seq_one_letter_code
_entity_poly.pdbx_strand_id
1 'polypeptide(L)'
;MTSDDTVASSRRDIVGFLSYVRDDDTTDRGRITELRKRLEAEVKMQTGSSYPIFQDRDDIFVGQRWDSRIQRSIDDTSLLIAIITPSYVRSEACRQEIELFRLRERRLNRDDLVIPILYVDTPALNDPEDEVAQDLASRQYFDGRDLRFEELDSNNARRDLARLAGQVVKAIERSRHSDVGSIVPDDVPVDDSPGFLELLAQAEEAFPLLNDTLESLAATQRQVADITTVATEEINAARGSGRPSSATLAATQRFGRRLEVPTSEMESLVVDYLDQLAHVDGGIEVLVEQIPNLSPDEIQEAYRLQESLNSLDDSVAEAFTSLEGYRQALGSAHRLSSSLRPVLGRLSGATRKILDSRPVYSSWNRDIADALTRWSEDQTE
;
A
#
# COMPACT_ATOMS: atom_id res chain seq x y z
N MET A 1 -26.86 -45.99 8.73
CA MET A 1 -25.89 -45.77 9.81
C MET A 1 -24.86 -44.80 9.28
N THR A 2 -24.64 -43.72 10.01
CA THR A 2 -23.43 -42.87 10.02
C THR A 2 -22.18 -43.72 10.35
N SER A 3 -20.94 -43.32 10.07
CA SER A 3 -20.35 -42.25 9.23
C SER A 3 -18.87 -42.60 9.01
N ASP A 4 -18.17 -41.92 8.08
CA ASP A 4 -16.90 -41.22 8.39
C ASP A 4 -16.33 -40.52 7.14
N ASP A 5 -16.80 -39.30 6.89
CA ASP A 5 -16.13 -38.35 5.99
C ASP A 5 -15.02 -37.63 6.78
N THR A 6 -13.76 -38.05 6.60
CA THR A 6 -12.61 -37.32 7.16
C THR A 6 -12.13 -36.27 6.17
N VAL A 7 -12.78 -35.10 6.17
CA VAL A 7 -12.28 -33.92 5.44
C VAL A 7 -11.01 -33.43 6.12
N ALA A 8 -9.86 -33.67 5.48
CA ALA A 8 -8.58 -33.12 5.91
C ALA A 8 -8.55 -31.62 5.58
N SER A 9 -8.90 -30.77 6.57
CA SER A 9 -8.80 -29.32 6.46
C SER A 9 -7.37 -28.90 6.08
N SER A 10 -7.25 -28.29 4.90
CA SER A 10 -6.05 -27.59 4.48
C SER A 10 -5.85 -26.38 5.38
N ARG A 11 -4.76 -26.36 6.15
CA ARG A 11 -4.30 -25.13 6.79
C ARG A 11 -3.83 -24.17 5.69
N ARG A 12 -4.42 -22.98 5.62
CA ARG A 12 -3.72 -21.79 5.11
C ARG A 12 -2.47 -21.62 5.99
N ASP A 13 -1.30 -21.87 5.41
CA ASP A 13 -0.03 -21.62 6.10
C ASP A 13 0.18 -20.09 6.15
N ILE A 14 0.57 -19.58 7.31
CA ILE A 14 0.65 -18.14 7.56
C ILE A 14 2.12 -17.75 7.54
N VAL A 15 2.44 -16.63 6.87
CA VAL A 15 3.82 -16.19 6.65
C VAL A 15 4.10 -14.80 7.24
N GLY A 16 5.37 -14.50 7.48
CA GLY A 16 5.83 -13.19 7.94
C GLY A 16 6.86 -12.57 7.00
N PHE A 17 6.96 -11.25 7.00
CA PHE A 17 7.95 -10.50 6.23
C PHE A 17 8.80 -9.63 7.17
N LEU A 18 10.12 -9.74 7.07
CA LEU A 18 11.04 -8.89 7.81
C LEU A 18 11.41 -7.67 6.97
N SER A 19 10.85 -6.52 7.31
CA SER A 19 11.16 -5.22 6.68
C SER A 19 12.35 -4.58 7.41
N TYR A 20 13.45 -4.34 6.71
CA TYR A 20 14.68 -3.77 7.28
C TYR A 20 15.58 -3.18 6.19
N VAL A 21 16.54 -2.32 6.57
CA VAL A 21 17.56 -1.81 5.64
C VAL A 21 18.75 -2.79 5.58
N ARG A 22 19.06 -3.31 4.38
CA ARG A 22 20.14 -4.30 4.16
C ARG A 22 21.52 -3.83 4.66
N ASP A 23 21.82 -2.53 4.51
CA ASP A 23 23.06 -1.92 5.00
C ASP A 23 23.15 -1.90 6.54
N ASP A 24 22.02 -1.82 7.24
CA ASP A 24 22.01 -1.88 8.70
C ASP A 24 22.38 -3.31 9.18
N ASP A 25 21.82 -4.37 8.58
CA ASP A 25 22.19 -5.74 8.95
C ASP A 25 23.64 -6.07 8.55
N THR A 26 24.10 -5.57 7.40
CA THR A 26 25.50 -5.70 6.97
C THR A 26 26.44 -5.01 7.97
N THR A 27 26.06 -3.82 8.45
CA THR A 27 26.80 -3.06 9.48
C THR A 27 26.80 -3.78 10.83
N ASP A 28 25.67 -4.41 11.19
CA ASP A 28 25.48 -5.15 12.45
C ASP A 28 25.93 -6.63 12.36
N ARG A 29 26.50 -7.04 11.22
CA ARG A 29 27.15 -8.34 10.94
C ARG A 29 26.20 -9.53 10.81
N GLY A 30 25.05 -9.38 10.16
CA GLY A 30 24.08 -10.46 9.94
C GLY A 30 23.24 -10.77 11.19
N ARG A 31 23.07 -9.78 12.06
CA ARG A 31 22.41 -9.90 13.36
C ARG A 31 20.89 -9.82 13.27
N ILE A 32 20.36 -9.03 12.34
CA ILE A 32 18.94 -9.03 11.97
C ILE A 32 18.60 -10.36 11.27
N THR A 33 19.48 -10.86 10.40
CA THR A 33 19.39 -12.22 9.84
C THR A 33 19.31 -13.30 10.93
N GLU A 34 20.11 -13.20 12.00
CA GLU A 34 20.08 -14.18 13.10
C GLU A 34 18.84 -14.00 14.00
N LEU A 35 18.47 -12.76 14.34
CA LEU A 35 17.26 -12.43 15.10
C LEU A 35 16.02 -13.08 14.47
N ARG A 36 15.89 -13.00 13.15
CA ARG A 36 14.83 -13.65 12.37
C ARG A 36 14.75 -15.16 12.61
N LYS A 37 15.87 -15.88 12.45
CA LYS A 37 15.94 -17.34 12.65
C LYS A 37 15.54 -17.73 14.08
N ARG A 38 15.92 -16.91 15.07
CA ARG A 38 15.52 -17.13 16.47
C ARG A 38 14.03 -16.92 16.67
N LEU A 39 13.45 -15.90 16.03
CA LEU A 39 12.02 -15.62 16.08
C LEU A 39 11.20 -16.73 15.40
N GLU A 40 11.61 -17.23 14.23
CA GLU A 40 11.00 -18.41 13.58
C GLU A 40 11.02 -19.65 14.50
N ALA A 41 12.16 -19.92 15.14
CA ALA A 41 12.32 -21.06 16.02
C ALA A 41 11.46 -20.94 17.30
N GLU A 42 11.34 -19.73 17.86
CA GLU A 42 10.55 -19.46 19.06
C GLU A 42 9.04 -19.45 18.76
N VAL A 43 8.58 -18.85 17.67
CA VAL A 43 7.17 -18.95 17.20
C VAL A 43 6.81 -20.41 16.94
N LYS A 44 7.71 -21.20 16.34
CA LYS A 44 7.53 -22.65 16.19
C LYS A 44 7.48 -23.40 17.52
N MET A 45 8.26 -22.98 18.52
CA MET A 45 8.24 -23.58 19.86
C MET A 45 6.97 -23.24 20.63
N GLN A 46 6.35 -22.08 20.40
CA GLN A 46 5.09 -21.67 21.03
C GLN A 46 3.84 -22.24 20.34
N THR A 47 3.84 -22.38 19.00
CA THR A 47 2.67 -22.84 18.21
C THR A 47 2.72 -24.31 17.79
N GLY A 48 3.87 -24.98 17.96
CA GLY A 48 4.14 -26.32 17.41
C GLY A 48 4.17 -26.40 15.88
N SER A 49 4.02 -25.27 15.17
CA SER A 49 3.85 -25.18 13.72
C SER A 49 4.96 -24.33 13.12
N SER A 50 5.40 -24.61 11.88
CA SER A 50 6.38 -23.73 11.21
C SER A 50 5.74 -22.44 10.74
N TYR A 51 6.29 -21.31 11.15
CA TYR A 51 5.95 -19.97 10.66
C TYR A 51 7.18 -19.40 9.93
N PRO A 52 7.21 -19.40 8.58
CA PRO A 52 8.34 -18.87 7.83
C PRO A 52 8.31 -17.34 7.84
N ILE A 53 9.46 -16.72 8.15
CA ILE A 53 9.63 -15.27 8.08
C ILE A 53 10.61 -14.98 6.96
N PHE A 54 10.15 -14.36 5.88
CA PHE A 54 10.97 -14.01 4.73
C PHE A 54 11.81 -12.75 4.99
N GLN A 55 12.92 -12.63 4.26
CA GLN A 55 13.95 -11.60 4.51
C GLN A 55 14.52 -11.02 3.21
N ASP A 56 14.97 -11.90 2.31
CA ASP A 56 15.48 -11.49 1.01
C ASP A 56 14.38 -11.59 -0.06
N ARG A 57 13.80 -10.43 -0.40
CA ARG A 57 13.47 -10.07 -1.79
C ARG A 57 14.10 -8.73 -2.12
N ASP A 58 14.35 -8.51 -3.40
CA ASP A 58 14.66 -7.18 -3.93
C ASP A 58 13.35 -6.39 -3.98
N ASP A 59 13.08 -5.66 -2.90
CA ASP A 59 11.80 -5.03 -2.56
C ASP A 59 10.63 -6.04 -2.44
N ILE A 60 9.56 -5.68 -1.73
CA ILE A 60 8.34 -6.52 -1.65
C ILE A 60 7.61 -6.61 -3.01
N PHE A 61 8.06 -5.90 -4.05
CA PHE A 61 7.40 -5.75 -5.36
C PHE A 61 8.10 -6.38 -6.57
N VAL A 62 9.22 -7.10 -6.42
CA VAL A 62 9.76 -7.90 -7.54
C VAL A 62 9.04 -9.25 -7.60
N GLY A 63 8.02 -9.31 -8.45
CA GLY A 63 7.26 -10.52 -8.81
C GLY A 63 8.03 -11.49 -9.72
N GLN A 64 9.26 -11.87 -9.36
CA GLN A 64 9.98 -12.97 -10.01
C GLN A 64 10.70 -13.84 -8.97
N ARG A 65 10.59 -15.17 -9.13
CA ARG A 65 11.16 -16.20 -8.24
C ARG A 65 10.61 -16.21 -6.82
N TRP A 66 9.34 -16.57 -6.74
CA TRP A 66 8.78 -17.26 -5.59
C TRP A 66 8.68 -18.75 -5.95
N ASP A 67 9.00 -19.67 -5.04
CA ASP A 67 8.67 -21.08 -5.26
C ASP A 67 7.14 -21.25 -5.24
N SER A 68 6.59 -22.02 -6.18
CA SER A 68 5.14 -22.24 -6.37
C SER A 68 4.41 -22.88 -5.18
N ARG A 69 5.15 -23.23 -4.13
CA ARG A 69 4.64 -23.68 -2.83
C ARG A 69 4.28 -22.55 -1.86
N ILE A 70 4.82 -21.34 -2.06
CA ILE A 70 4.66 -20.19 -1.14
C ILE A 70 3.60 -19.21 -1.67
N GLN A 71 3.38 -19.14 -2.98
CA GLN A 71 2.35 -18.31 -3.61
C GLN A 71 0.90 -18.61 -3.17
N ARG A 72 0.63 -19.72 -2.46
CA ARG A 72 -0.68 -20.08 -1.90
C ARG A 72 -0.94 -19.56 -0.46
N SER A 73 -0.15 -18.59 0.04
CA SER A 73 -0.08 -18.27 1.49
C SER A 73 -0.05 -16.79 1.88
N ILE A 74 -0.19 -15.87 0.93
CA ILE A 74 0.24 -14.47 1.13
C ILE A 74 -0.92 -13.55 1.55
N ASP A 75 -2.12 -13.77 1.01
CA ASP A 75 -3.02 -12.67 0.65
C ASP A 75 -4.03 -12.24 1.74
N ASP A 76 -4.47 -13.15 2.61
CA ASP A 76 -5.30 -12.81 3.80
C ASP A 76 -4.49 -12.56 5.09
N THR A 77 -3.40 -13.30 5.28
CA THR A 77 -3.03 -13.73 6.65
C THR A 77 -1.67 -13.22 7.16
N SER A 78 -0.84 -12.61 6.31
CA SER A 78 0.59 -12.36 6.58
C SER A 78 0.90 -11.10 7.40
N LEU A 79 2.05 -11.07 8.09
CA LEU A 79 2.46 -10.00 9.02
C LEU A 79 3.76 -9.30 8.57
N LEU A 80 3.87 -8.00 8.85
CA LEU A 80 5.07 -7.18 8.61
C LEU A 80 5.83 -6.94 9.93
N ILE A 81 7.05 -7.44 10.03
CA ILE A 81 7.94 -7.27 11.18
C ILE A 81 8.97 -6.20 10.80
N ALA A 82 8.79 -4.98 11.31
CA ALA A 82 9.55 -3.80 10.88
C ALA A 82 10.72 -3.50 11.84
N ILE A 83 11.95 -3.59 11.35
CA ILE A 83 13.18 -3.33 12.13
C ILE A 83 13.50 -1.84 12.09
N ILE A 84 13.03 -1.12 13.10
CA ILE A 84 13.05 0.34 13.13
C ILE A 84 14.44 0.86 13.54
N THR A 85 15.03 1.63 12.64
CA THR A 85 16.30 2.35 12.78
C THR A 85 16.20 3.75 12.18
N PRO A 86 17.20 4.64 12.39
CA PRO A 86 17.23 5.91 11.68
C PRO A 86 17.36 5.76 10.16
N SER A 87 17.96 4.67 9.66
CA SER A 87 18.04 4.38 8.22
C SER A 87 16.66 3.96 7.69
N TYR A 88 15.96 3.11 8.43
CA TYR A 88 14.63 2.60 8.11
C TYR A 88 13.60 3.72 7.86
N VAL A 89 13.48 4.68 8.78
CA VAL A 89 12.55 5.82 8.64
C VAL A 89 12.89 6.73 7.44
N ARG A 90 14.13 6.67 6.91
CA ARG A 90 14.55 7.39 5.69
C ARG A 90 14.47 6.55 4.41
N SER A 91 14.15 5.26 4.50
CA SER A 91 14.08 4.36 3.35
C SER A 91 12.74 4.48 2.65
N GLU A 92 12.74 4.87 1.37
CA GLU A 92 11.52 5.00 0.57
C GLU A 92 10.83 3.64 0.36
N ALA A 93 11.60 2.57 0.13
CA ALA A 93 11.09 1.20 0.03
C ALA A 93 10.39 0.77 1.33
N CYS A 94 11.04 0.93 2.49
CA CYS A 94 10.46 0.53 3.77
C CYS A 94 9.19 1.35 4.15
N ARG A 95 9.07 2.59 3.64
CA ARG A 95 7.85 3.39 3.76
C ARG A 95 6.72 2.85 2.88
N GLN A 96 7.01 2.46 1.65
CA GLN A 96 6.03 1.81 0.76
C GLN A 96 5.52 0.50 1.37
N GLU A 97 6.42 -0.33 1.89
CA GLU A 97 6.08 -1.57 2.61
C GLU A 97 5.12 -1.32 3.78
N ILE A 98 5.34 -0.27 4.58
CA ILE A 98 4.43 0.12 5.66
C ILE A 98 3.09 0.61 5.12
N GLU A 99 3.05 1.53 4.14
CA GLU A 99 1.77 2.07 3.65
C GLU A 99 0.85 0.99 3.06
N LEU A 100 1.42 -0.04 2.44
CA LEU A 100 0.67 -1.20 1.95
C LEU A 100 0.09 -2.03 3.10
N PHE A 101 0.86 -2.28 4.16
CA PHE A 101 0.32 -2.92 5.35
C PHE A 101 -0.69 -2.05 6.10
N ARG A 102 -0.56 -0.71 6.06
CA ARG A 102 -1.59 0.22 6.56
C ARG A 102 -2.86 0.19 5.71
N LEU A 103 -2.76 0.07 4.38
CA LEU A 103 -3.91 -0.11 3.49
C LEU A 103 -4.64 -1.43 3.82
N ARG A 104 -3.90 -2.52 3.98
CA ARG A 104 -4.44 -3.83 4.39
C ARG A 104 -5.04 -3.83 5.79
N GLU A 105 -4.41 -3.17 6.75
CA GLU A 105 -4.96 -2.96 8.11
C GLU A 105 -6.28 -2.19 8.08
N ARG A 106 -6.38 -1.16 7.22
CA ARG A 106 -7.63 -0.42 6.98
C ARG A 106 -8.70 -1.31 6.33
N ARG A 107 -8.34 -2.20 5.38
CA ARG A 107 -9.28 -3.18 4.77
C ARG A 107 -9.80 -4.21 5.76
N LEU A 108 -8.90 -4.79 6.56
CA LEU A 108 -9.21 -5.87 7.51
C LEU A 108 -9.66 -5.37 8.89
N ASN A 109 -9.87 -4.06 9.07
CA ASN A 109 -10.24 -3.40 10.33
C ASN A 109 -9.31 -3.78 11.52
N ARG A 110 -7.99 -3.73 11.29
CA ARG A 110 -6.93 -4.16 12.23
C ARG A 110 -5.87 -3.10 12.47
N ASP A 111 -5.10 -3.28 13.54
CA ASP A 111 -3.98 -2.42 13.96
C ASP A 111 -2.68 -3.20 14.27
N ASP A 112 -2.70 -4.53 14.04
CA ASP A 112 -1.69 -5.48 14.53
C ASP A 112 -1.02 -6.34 13.44
N LEU A 113 -1.14 -5.96 12.16
CA LEU A 113 -0.41 -6.62 11.07
C LEU A 113 1.02 -6.10 10.97
N VAL A 114 1.28 -4.84 11.34
CA VAL A 114 2.63 -4.28 11.51
C VAL A 114 3.10 -4.44 12.96
N ILE A 115 4.20 -5.17 13.14
CA ILE A 115 4.90 -5.39 14.41
C ILE A 115 6.23 -4.61 14.37
N PRO A 116 6.27 -3.34 14.83
CA PRO A 116 7.50 -2.56 14.85
C PRO A 116 8.41 -2.96 16.01
N ILE A 117 9.67 -3.23 15.69
CA ILE A 117 10.77 -3.52 16.63
C ILE A 117 11.71 -2.32 16.64
N LEU A 118 11.74 -1.56 17.73
CA LEU A 118 12.70 -0.47 17.92
C LEU A 118 14.09 -1.08 18.15
N TYR A 119 14.91 -1.13 17.09
CA TYR A 119 16.21 -1.80 17.11
C TYR A 119 17.37 -0.83 17.37
N VAL A 120 17.22 0.43 16.94
CA VAL A 120 18.12 1.53 17.26
C VAL A 120 17.29 2.72 17.73
N ASP A 121 17.80 3.48 18.70
CA ASP A 121 17.15 4.71 19.16
C ASP A 121 16.95 5.68 18.00
N THR A 122 15.70 6.01 17.69
CA THR A 122 15.31 6.68 16.44
C THR A 122 14.47 7.92 16.73
N PRO A 123 15.11 9.07 17.04
CA PRO A 123 14.39 10.32 17.33
C PRO A 123 13.45 10.79 16.20
N ALA A 124 13.72 10.39 14.95
CA ALA A 124 12.89 10.69 13.77
C ALA A 124 11.45 10.13 13.87
N LEU A 125 11.18 9.15 14.74
CA LEU A 125 9.80 8.71 15.03
C LEU A 125 8.94 9.80 15.68
N ASN A 126 9.56 10.87 16.22
CA ASN A 126 8.87 11.97 16.87
C ASN A 126 8.71 13.19 15.94
N ASP A 127 8.92 13.04 14.63
CA ASP A 127 8.72 14.13 13.66
C ASP A 127 7.20 14.33 13.41
N PRO A 128 6.62 15.48 13.77
CA PRO A 128 5.18 15.71 13.62
C PRO A 128 4.76 15.99 12.17
N GLU A 129 5.66 16.16 11.22
CA GLU A 129 5.34 16.41 9.80
C GLU A 129 5.43 15.13 8.94
N ASP A 130 5.72 13.98 9.55
CA ASP A 130 5.99 12.71 8.87
C ASP A 130 4.94 11.63 9.21
N GLU A 131 4.01 11.40 8.30
CA GLU A 131 2.85 10.49 8.48
C GLU A 131 3.26 9.04 8.82
N VAL A 132 4.40 8.55 8.32
CA VAL A 132 4.90 7.18 8.61
C VAL A 132 5.57 7.13 9.98
N ALA A 133 6.27 8.20 10.39
CA ALA A 133 6.83 8.31 11.73
C ALA A 133 5.72 8.38 12.79
N GLN A 134 4.68 9.19 12.56
CA GLN A 134 3.49 9.26 13.42
C GLN A 134 2.83 7.90 13.59
N ASP A 135 2.62 7.16 12.49
CA ASP A 135 2.00 5.83 12.50
C ASP A 135 2.82 4.85 13.36
N LEU A 136 4.11 4.70 13.06
CA LEU A 136 5.04 3.86 13.81
C LEU A 136 5.14 4.25 15.30
N ALA A 137 5.05 5.53 15.63
CA ALA A 137 5.10 6.03 17.00
C ALA A 137 3.78 5.84 17.79
N SER A 138 2.65 5.73 17.08
CA SER A 138 1.34 5.45 17.69
C SER A 138 1.13 3.98 18.05
N ARG A 139 1.83 3.06 17.35
CA ARG A 139 1.79 1.62 17.57
C ARG A 139 2.51 1.18 18.83
N GLN A 140 2.10 0.04 19.39
CA GLN A 140 2.83 -0.63 20.46
C GLN A 140 4.09 -1.35 19.93
N TYR A 141 5.20 -0.63 19.84
CA TYR A 141 6.48 -1.20 19.45
C TYR A 141 7.08 -2.14 20.51
N PHE A 142 7.84 -3.14 20.03
CA PHE A 142 8.74 -3.93 20.86
C PHE A 142 10.08 -3.19 21.01
N ASP A 143 10.52 -2.93 22.24
CA ASP A 143 11.86 -2.37 22.48
C ASP A 143 12.93 -3.46 22.34
N GLY A 144 13.59 -3.50 21.18
CA GLY A 144 14.62 -4.46 20.82
C GLY A 144 16.04 -3.90 20.93
N ARG A 145 16.24 -2.71 21.51
CA ARG A 145 17.55 -2.03 21.51
C ARG A 145 18.64 -2.84 22.23
N ASP A 146 18.29 -3.58 23.29
CA ASP A 146 19.24 -4.45 24.01
C ASP A 146 19.57 -5.76 23.25
N LEU A 147 18.67 -6.23 22.38
CA LEU A 147 18.92 -7.36 21.46
C LEU A 147 20.03 -7.06 20.45
N ARG A 148 20.48 -5.81 20.34
CA ARG A 148 21.67 -5.42 19.57
C ARG A 148 22.99 -5.69 20.31
N PHE A 149 22.98 -5.84 21.63
CA PHE A 149 24.19 -5.92 22.45
C PHE A 149 24.38 -7.25 23.18
N GLU A 150 23.31 -7.97 23.55
CA GLU A 150 23.40 -9.27 24.25
C GLU A 150 23.65 -10.46 23.32
N GLU A 151 24.24 -11.56 23.80
CA GLU A 151 24.21 -12.81 23.01
C GLU A 151 22.76 -13.32 22.87
N LEU A 152 22.31 -13.67 21.67
CA LEU A 152 20.91 -14.07 21.40
C LEU A 152 20.51 -15.42 22.06
N ASP A 153 21.48 -16.17 22.58
CA ASP A 153 21.27 -17.35 23.43
C ASP A 153 21.17 -17.04 24.94
N SER A 154 21.40 -15.78 25.35
CA SER A 154 21.37 -15.38 26.75
C SER A 154 19.95 -15.41 27.35
N ASN A 155 19.87 -15.53 28.68
CA ASN A 155 18.60 -15.63 29.41
C ASN A 155 17.71 -14.37 29.30
N ASN A 156 18.24 -13.25 28.84
CA ASN A 156 17.51 -12.01 28.64
C ASN A 156 16.98 -11.97 27.20
N ALA A 157 17.88 -11.92 26.20
CA ALA A 157 17.53 -12.02 24.78
C ALA A 157 16.54 -13.14 24.44
N ARG A 158 16.64 -14.33 25.09
CA ARG A 158 15.68 -15.43 24.90
C ARG A 158 14.28 -15.16 25.49
N ARG A 159 14.18 -14.47 26.63
CA ARG A 159 12.87 -14.01 27.15
C ARG A 159 12.26 -12.97 26.23
N ASP A 160 13.10 -12.15 25.63
CA ASP A 160 12.69 -11.02 24.81
C ASP A 160 12.22 -11.50 23.42
N LEU A 161 12.95 -12.45 22.83
CA LEU A 161 12.47 -13.27 21.71
C LEU A 161 11.16 -13.99 22.03
N ALA A 162 11.00 -14.58 23.22
CA ALA A 162 9.76 -15.24 23.62
C ALA A 162 8.58 -14.24 23.78
N ARG A 163 8.83 -13.02 24.25
CA ARG A 163 7.84 -11.93 24.31
C ARG A 163 7.43 -11.45 22.91
N LEU A 164 8.39 -11.27 22.01
CA LEU A 164 8.16 -10.86 20.62
C LEU A 164 7.41 -11.95 19.82
N ALA A 165 7.84 -13.21 19.95
CA ALA A 165 7.10 -14.36 19.41
C ALA A 165 5.66 -14.40 19.94
N GLY A 166 5.45 -14.12 21.23
CA GLY A 166 4.13 -14.00 21.84
C GLY A 166 3.27 -12.82 21.35
N GLN A 167 3.84 -11.84 20.63
CA GLN A 167 3.08 -10.83 19.87
C GLN A 167 2.73 -11.38 18.48
N VAL A 168 3.72 -11.92 17.76
CA VAL A 168 3.54 -12.56 16.45
C VAL A 168 2.44 -13.63 16.50
N VAL A 169 2.49 -14.53 17.50
CA VAL A 169 1.49 -15.59 17.70
C VAL A 169 0.08 -15.04 17.91
N LYS A 170 -0.09 -13.94 18.64
CA LYS A 170 -1.43 -13.32 18.84
C LYS A 170 -1.98 -12.70 17.58
N ALA A 171 -1.14 -12.03 16.80
CA ALA A 171 -1.54 -11.47 15.50
C ALA A 171 -1.91 -12.59 14.50
N ILE A 172 -1.16 -13.71 14.50
CA ILE A 172 -1.49 -14.93 13.76
C ILE A 172 -2.83 -15.53 14.24
N GLU A 173 -3.03 -15.69 15.55
CA GLU A 173 -4.24 -16.30 16.11
C GLU A 173 -5.50 -15.47 15.82
N ARG A 174 -5.39 -14.14 15.81
CA ARG A 174 -6.45 -13.22 15.36
C ARG A 174 -6.81 -13.46 13.89
N SER A 175 -5.82 -13.51 12.99
CA SER A 175 -6.07 -13.84 11.57
C SER A 175 -6.80 -15.18 11.41
N ARG A 176 -6.44 -16.18 12.22
CA ARG A 176 -7.06 -17.52 12.24
C ARG A 176 -8.46 -17.58 12.88
N HIS A 177 -8.99 -16.46 13.37
CA HIS A 177 -10.34 -16.38 13.94
C HIS A 177 -11.30 -15.57 13.07
N SER A 178 -10.80 -14.70 12.18
CA SER A 178 -11.58 -14.17 11.05
C SER A 178 -11.95 -15.29 10.04
N ASP A 179 -11.01 -16.21 9.79
CA ASP A 179 -11.10 -17.26 8.74
C ASP A 179 -12.10 -18.41 8.99
N VAL A 180 -12.69 -18.54 10.19
CA VAL A 180 -13.44 -19.75 10.59
C VAL A 180 -14.88 -19.40 10.97
N GLY A 181 -15.75 -19.38 9.96
CA GLY A 181 -17.13 -18.91 10.09
C GLY A 181 -18.05 -19.73 10.99
N SER A 182 -18.94 -19.01 11.68
CA SER A 182 -20.28 -19.44 12.12
C SER A 182 -20.40 -20.66 13.04
N ILE A 183 -20.06 -20.46 14.33
CA ILE A 183 -20.87 -21.00 15.44
C ILE A 183 -21.14 -19.83 16.40
N VAL A 184 -22.38 -19.35 16.46
CA VAL A 184 -22.76 -18.14 17.22
C VAL A 184 -22.77 -18.39 18.74
N PRO A 185 -22.04 -17.59 19.54
CA PRO A 185 -22.36 -17.27 20.92
C PRO A 185 -23.14 -15.94 20.98
N ASP A 186 -24.21 -15.86 21.78
CA ASP A 186 -25.16 -14.73 21.80
C ASP A 186 -24.60 -13.33 22.18
N ASP A 187 -23.32 -13.20 22.55
CA ASP A 187 -22.67 -11.95 22.99
C ASP A 187 -21.25 -11.81 22.41
N VAL A 188 -21.15 -11.50 21.10
CA VAL A 188 -19.90 -11.09 20.43
C VAL A 188 -20.19 -9.82 19.60
N PRO A 189 -19.31 -8.80 19.59
CA PRO A 189 -19.47 -7.67 18.67
C PRO A 189 -19.53 -8.16 17.22
N VAL A 190 -20.47 -7.64 16.44
CA VAL A 190 -20.52 -7.89 15.01
C VAL A 190 -19.27 -7.27 14.37
N ASP A 191 -18.60 -8.04 13.52
CA ASP A 191 -17.60 -7.50 12.61
C ASP A 191 -18.35 -6.86 11.44
N ASP A 192 -18.32 -5.52 11.38
CA ASP A 192 -18.99 -4.74 10.33
C ASP A 192 -18.19 -4.73 9.00
N SER A 193 -17.09 -5.49 8.91
CA SER A 193 -16.26 -5.60 7.70
C SER A 193 -17.02 -6.27 6.55
N PRO A 194 -16.93 -5.77 5.29
CA PRO A 194 -17.67 -6.34 4.16
C PRO A 194 -17.25 -7.78 3.82
N GLY A 195 -18.22 -8.64 3.53
CA GLY A 195 -17.98 -9.99 3.03
C GLY A 195 -17.68 -10.05 1.52
N PHE A 196 -17.42 -11.26 1.02
CA PHE A 196 -17.10 -11.53 -0.39
C PHE A 196 -18.09 -10.90 -1.39
N LEU A 197 -19.40 -11.03 -1.14
CA LEU A 197 -20.44 -10.51 -2.03
C LEU A 197 -20.56 -8.98 -1.93
N GLU A 198 -20.34 -8.45 -0.73
CA GLU A 198 -20.38 -7.02 -0.44
C GLU A 198 -19.18 -6.29 -1.08
N LEU A 199 -17.98 -6.87 -1.01
CA LEU A 199 -16.78 -6.34 -1.69
C LEU A 199 -16.93 -6.35 -3.21
N LEU A 200 -17.45 -7.43 -3.78
CA LEU A 200 -17.68 -7.51 -5.24
C LEU A 200 -18.73 -6.49 -5.70
N ALA A 201 -19.83 -6.34 -4.96
CA ALA A 201 -20.85 -5.33 -5.25
C ALA A 201 -20.31 -3.89 -5.10
N GLN A 202 -19.49 -3.62 -4.09
CA GLN A 202 -18.82 -2.33 -3.92
C GLN A 202 -17.88 -2.02 -5.09
N ALA A 203 -17.14 -2.99 -5.61
CA ALA A 203 -16.30 -2.82 -6.78
C ALA A 203 -17.13 -2.57 -8.07
N GLU A 204 -18.23 -3.33 -8.27
CA GLU A 204 -19.17 -3.10 -9.38
C GLU A 204 -19.80 -1.70 -9.37
N GLU A 205 -20.15 -1.17 -8.18
CA GLU A 205 -20.64 0.21 -8.03
C GLU A 205 -19.53 1.26 -8.17
N ALA A 206 -18.30 0.97 -7.71
CA ALA A 206 -17.18 1.90 -7.75
C ALA A 206 -16.54 2.05 -9.15
N PHE A 207 -16.51 1.00 -9.98
CA PHE A 207 -15.95 1.05 -11.33
C PHE A 207 -16.48 2.19 -12.23
N PRO A 208 -17.80 2.40 -12.40
CA PRO A 208 -18.31 3.51 -13.21
C PRO A 208 -18.02 4.88 -12.57
N LEU A 209 -18.08 4.98 -11.23
CA LEU A 209 -17.77 6.21 -10.51
C LEU A 209 -16.29 6.60 -10.68
N LEU A 210 -15.39 5.61 -10.72
CA LEU A 210 -13.96 5.80 -10.97
C LEU A 210 -13.70 6.36 -12.37
N ASN A 211 -14.43 5.89 -13.40
CA ASN A 211 -14.35 6.45 -14.75
C ASN A 211 -14.83 7.91 -14.79
N ASP A 212 -16.02 8.20 -14.26
CA ASP A 212 -16.60 9.54 -14.27
C ASP A 212 -15.73 10.54 -13.49
N THR A 213 -15.06 10.09 -12.42
CA THR A 213 -14.12 10.88 -11.62
C THR A 213 -12.80 11.11 -12.38
N LEU A 214 -12.29 10.11 -13.11
CA LEU A 214 -11.11 10.27 -13.98
C LEU A 214 -11.38 11.23 -15.16
N GLU A 215 -12.55 11.14 -15.80
CA GLU A 215 -12.97 12.10 -16.84
C GLU A 215 -13.08 13.53 -16.29
N SER A 216 -13.59 13.66 -15.06
CA SER A 216 -13.70 14.93 -14.33
C SER A 216 -12.32 15.51 -13.99
N LEU A 217 -11.38 14.70 -13.46
CA LEU A 217 -9.99 15.10 -13.21
C LEU A 217 -9.32 15.60 -14.50
N ALA A 218 -9.50 14.88 -15.61
CA ALA A 218 -8.99 15.27 -16.93
C ALA A 218 -9.65 16.57 -17.46
N ALA A 219 -10.90 16.87 -17.11
CA ALA A 219 -11.55 18.15 -17.40
C ALA A 219 -10.97 19.30 -16.56
N THR A 220 -10.82 19.11 -15.25
CA THR A 220 -10.22 20.11 -14.34
C THR A 220 -8.76 20.40 -14.70
N GLN A 221 -7.97 19.40 -15.09
CA GLN A 221 -6.60 19.59 -15.59
C GLN A 221 -6.56 20.48 -16.87
N ARG A 222 -7.49 20.27 -17.82
CA ARG A 222 -7.61 21.12 -19.02
C ARG A 222 -8.00 22.55 -18.65
N GLN A 223 -8.94 22.74 -17.72
CA GLN A 223 -9.33 24.05 -17.21
C GLN A 223 -8.15 24.80 -16.56
N VAL A 224 -7.28 24.13 -15.81
CA VAL A 224 -6.04 24.73 -15.27
C VAL A 224 -5.06 25.12 -16.40
N ALA A 225 -4.93 24.30 -17.45
CA ALA A 225 -4.07 24.61 -18.60
C ALA A 225 -4.56 25.86 -19.37
N ASP A 226 -5.87 25.98 -19.61
CA ASP A 226 -6.47 27.14 -20.27
C ASP A 226 -6.30 28.42 -19.43
N ILE A 227 -6.55 28.33 -18.11
CA ILE A 227 -6.33 29.44 -17.18
C ILE A 227 -4.86 29.88 -17.17
N THR A 228 -3.93 28.92 -17.18
CA THR A 228 -2.48 29.18 -17.20
C THR A 228 -2.02 29.81 -18.52
N THR A 229 -2.61 29.41 -19.64
CA THR A 229 -2.33 29.97 -20.97
C THR A 229 -2.74 31.46 -21.03
N VAL A 230 -4.00 31.77 -20.71
CA VAL A 230 -4.49 33.17 -20.70
C VAL A 230 -3.74 34.01 -19.67
N ALA A 231 -3.43 33.46 -18.49
CA ALA A 231 -2.65 34.16 -17.48
C ALA A 231 -1.21 34.48 -17.94
N THR A 232 -0.59 33.61 -18.73
CA THR A 232 0.75 33.83 -19.29
C THR A 232 0.74 35.00 -20.27
N GLU A 233 -0.31 35.11 -21.11
CA GLU A 233 -0.51 36.27 -21.99
C GLU A 233 -0.75 37.56 -21.19
N GLU A 234 -1.64 37.54 -20.18
CA GLU A 234 -1.90 38.68 -19.29
C GLU A 234 -0.61 39.18 -18.61
N ILE A 235 0.20 38.27 -18.07
CA ILE A 235 1.46 38.57 -17.37
C ILE A 235 2.52 39.13 -18.34
N ASN A 236 2.64 38.57 -19.55
CA ASN A 236 3.58 39.06 -20.55
C ASN A 236 3.17 40.44 -21.11
N ALA A 237 1.87 40.68 -21.34
CA ALA A 237 1.36 42.00 -21.69
C ALA A 237 1.60 43.03 -20.56
N ALA A 238 1.45 42.62 -19.29
CA ALA A 238 1.70 43.48 -18.14
C ALA A 238 3.18 43.89 -17.99
N ARG A 239 4.13 43.07 -18.47
CA ARG A 239 5.57 43.34 -18.49
C ARG A 239 6.03 44.33 -19.58
N GLY A 240 5.13 44.80 -20.45
CA GLY A 240 5.46 45.71 -21.56
C GLY A 240 6.08 47.05 -21.15
N SER A 241 6.93 47.60 -22.01
CA SER A 241 7.73 48.81 -21.78
C SER A 241 6.93 49.98 -21.17
N GLY A 242 7.43 50.52 -20.05
CA GLY A 242 6.82 51.66 -19.36
C GLY A 242 5.72 51.31 -18.34
N ARG A 243 5.36 50.03 -18.16
CA ARG A 243 4.42 49.60 -17.11
C ARG A 243 5.13 49.42 -15.75
N PRO A 244 4.51 49.80 -14.62
CA PRO A 244 5.06 49.56 -13.29
C PRO A 244 4.91 48.07 -12.90
N SER A 245 5.84 47.56 -12.08
CA SER A 245 5.84 46.15 -11.63
C SER A 245 4.56 45.71 -10.90
N SER A 246 3.80 46.66 -10.36
CA SER A 246 2.47 46.43 -9.77
C SER A 246 1.43 45.93 -10.79
N ALA A 247 1.56 46.27 -12.08
CA ALA A 247 0.69 45.74 -13.14
C ALA A 247 0.92 44.23 -13.34
N THR A 248 2.18 43.79 -13.37
CA THR A 248 2.57 42.38 -13.42
C THR A 248 2.08 41.63 -12.18
N LEU A 249 2.29 42.20 -10.98
CA LEU A 249 1.80 41.61 -9.73
C LEU A 249 0.26 41.46 -9.72
N ALA A 250 -0.48 42.46 -10.20
CA ALA A 250 -1.93 42.39 -10.29
C ALA A 250 -2.43 41.34 -11.28
N ALA A 251 -1.71 41.10 -12.40
CA ALA A 251 -1.99 39.99 -13.31
C ALA A 251 -1.75 38.63 -12.63
N THR A 252 -0.61 38.46 -11.95
CA THR A 252 -0.29 37.25 -11.17
C THR A 252 -1.30 36.99 -10.04
N GLN A 253 -1.83 38.03 -9.40
CA GLN A 253 -2.89 37.92 -8.40
C GLN A 253 -4.28 37.61 -8.99
N ARG A 254 -4.54 37.92 -10.27
CA ARG A 254 -5.74 37.42 -10.98
C ARG A 254 -5.57 35.94 -11.33
N PHE A 255 -4.39 35.54 -11.82
CA PHE A 255 -4.07 34.15 -12.13
C PHE A 255 -4.27 33.23 -10.92
N GLY A 256 -3.67 33.55 -9.77
CA GLY A 256 -3.86 32.75 -8.54
C GLY A 256 -5.33 32.57 -8.17
N ARG A 257 -6.11 33.66 -8.14
CA ARG A 257 -7.55 33.62 -7.86
C ARG A 257 -8.39 32.85 -8.89
N ARG A 258 -7.96 32.77 -10.15
CA ARG A 258 -8.60 31.92 -11.17
C ARG A 258 -8.31 30.43 -10.94
N LEU A 259 -7.18 30.08 -10.32
CA LEU A 259 -6.83 28.70 -10.01
C LEU A 259 -7.51 28.14 -8.75
N GLU A 260 -7.93 28.97 -7.78
CA GLU A 260 -8.46 28.47 -6.49
C GLU A 260 -9.66 27.52 -6.65
N VAL A 261 -10.56 27.80 -7.60
CA VAL A 261 -11.74 26.96 -7.89
C VAL A 261 -11.32 25.58 -8.44
N PRO A 262 -10.66 25.47 -9.62
CA PRO A 262 -10.21 24.16 -10.12
C PRO A 262 -9.20 23.45 -9.23
N THR A 263 -8.47 24.17 -8.37
CA THR A 263 -7.60 23.52 -7.36
C THR A 263 -8.41 22.82 -6.29
N SER A 264 -9.51 23.43 -5.84
CA SER A 264 -10.39 22.85 -4.82
C SER A 264 -11.25 21.73 -5.40
N GLU A 265 -11.66 21.85 -6.67
CA GLU A 265 -12.32 20.78 -7.44
C GLU A 265 -11.37 19.57 -7.61
N MET A 266 -10.11 19.80 -8.00
CA MET A 266 -9.09 18.76 -8.12
C MET A 266 -8.81 18.06 -6.78
N GLU A 267 -8.77 18.80 -5.67
CA GLU A 267 -8.57 18.21 -4.34
C GLU A 267 -9.74 17.33 -3.90
N SER A 268 -10.99 17.70 -4.22
CA SER A 268 -12.16 16.84 -3.95
C SER A 268 -12.13 15.57 -4.79
N LEU A 269 -11.99 15.73 -6.12
CA LEU A 269 -11.98 14.61 -7.06
C LEU A 269 -10.83 13.62 -6.78
N VAL A 270 -9.72 14.06 -6.20
CA VAL A 270 -8.62 13.19 -5.76
C VAL A 270 -8.96 12.39 -4.49
N VAL A 271 -9.82 12.90 -3.60
CA VAL A 271 -10.36 12.10 -2.48
C VAL A 271 -11.33 11.06 -3.01
N ASP A 272 -12.29 11.49 -3.84
CA ASP A 272 -13.30 10.61 -4.45
C ASP A 272 -12.63 9.47 -5.26
N TYR A 273 -11.61 9.81 -6.05
CA TYR A 273 -10.80 8.87 -6.84
C TYR A 273 -10.08 7.82 -5.99
N LEU A 274 -9.45 8.21 -4.89
CA LEU A 274 -8.70 7.27 -4.03
C LEU A 274 -9.63 6.31 -3.28
N ASP A 275 -10.81 6.79 -2.88
CA ASP A 275 -11.84 5.98 -2.24
C ASP A 275 -12.42 4.94 -3.22
N GLN A 276 -12.83 5.39 -4.41
CA GLN A 276 -13.33 4.50 -5.48
C GLN A 276 -12.28 3.47 -5.91
N LEU A 277 -11.02 3.89 -6.05
CA LEU A 277 -9.91 2.99 -6.38
C LEU A 277 -9.70 1.92 -5.30
N ALA A 278 -9.84 2.26 -4.02
CA ALA A 278 -9.67 1.31 -2.92
C ALA A 278 -10.77 0.23 -2.90
N HIS A 279 -12.01 0.58 -3.26
CA HIS A 279 -13.12 -0.37 -3.42
C HIS A 279 -12.92 -1.28 -4.64
N VAL A 280 -12.49 -0.72 -5.79
CA VAL A 280 -12.15 -1.52 -6.98
C VAL A 280 -10.99 -2.48 -6.71
N ASP A 281 -9.94 -2.02 -6.03
CA ASP A 281 -8.77 -2.84 -5.67
C ASP A 281 -9.16 -4.05 -4.81
N GLY A 282 -10.00 -3.84 -3.77
CA GLY A 282 -10.54 -4.95 -2.96
C GLY A 282 -11.38 -5.96 -3.76
N GLY A 283 -12.12 -5.50 -4.77
CA GLY A 283 -12.82 -6.39 -5.71
C GLY A 283 -11.88 -7.20 -6.60
N ILE A 284 -10.76 -6.62 -7.04
CA ILE A 284 -9.73 -7.34 -7.81
C ILE A 284 -8.99 -8.36 -6.92
N GLU A 285 -8.62 -8.01 -5.69
CA GLU A 285 -8.04 -8.93 -4.71
C GLU A 285 -8.96 -10.14 -4.50
N VAL A 286 -10.26 -9.90 -4.26
CA VAL A 286 -11.29 -10.94 -4.11
C VAL A 286 -11.40 -11.83 -5.36
N LEU A 287 -11.31 -11.28 -6.57
CA LEU A 287 -11.32 -12.07 -7.81
C LEU A 287 -10.05 -12.91 -7.98
N VAL A 288 -8.87 -12.37 -7.63
CA VAL A 288 -7.59 -13.11 -7.64
C VAL A 288 -7.66 -14.34 -6.74
N GLU A 289 -8.21 -14.21 -5.54
CA GLU A 289 -8.35 -15.33 -4.60
C GLU A 289 -9.28 -16.45 -5.09
N GLN A 290 -10.25 -16.14 -5.95
CA GLN A 290 -11.14 -17.17 -6.52
C GLN A 290 -10.56 -17.89 -7.74
N ILE A 291 -9.58 -17.32 -8.46
CA ILE A 291 -9.00 -17.95 -9.67
C ILE A 291 -8.58 -19.41 -9.45
N PRO A 292 -7.89 -19.80 -8.36
CA PRO A 292 -7.55 -21.21 -8.08
C PRO A 292 -8.74 -22.16 -7.93
N ASN A 293 -9.94 -21.66 -7.66
CA ASN A 293 -11.17 -22.45 -7.45
C ASN A 293 -12.07 -22.52 -8.70
N LEU A 294 -11.78 -21.75 -9.75
CA LEU A 294 -12.61 -21.69 -10.96
C LEU A 294 -12.55 -22.99 -11.78
N SER A 295 -13.68 -23.37 -12.38
CA SER A 295 -13.73 -24.48 -13.33
C SER A 295 -13.09 -24.13 -14.69
N PRO A 296 -12.75 -25.13 -15.54
CA PRO A 296 -12.19 -24.89 -16.87
C PRO A 296 -13.07 -24.11 -17.85
N ASP A 297 -14.38 -24.00 -17.58
CA ASP A 297 -15.29 -23.14 -18.34
C ASP A 297 -15.20 -21.68 -17.83
N GLU A 298 -15.20 -21.47 -16.51
CA GLU A 298 -15.19 -20.14 -15.85
C GLU A 298 -13.83 -19.43 -15.91
N ILE A 299 -12.71 -20.17 -16.04
CA ILE A 299 -11.37 -19.58 -16.16
C ILE A 299 -11.22 -18.69 -17.41
N GLN A 300 -12.08 -18.87 -18.42
CA GLN A 300 -12.06 -18.10 -19.65
C GLN A 300 -12.46 -16.63 -19.44
N GLU A 301 -13.30 -16.37 -18.45
CA GLU A 301 -13.69 -15.02 -18.00
C GLU A 301 -12.50 -14.34 -17.31
N ALA A 302 -11.72 -15.07 -16.49
CA ALA A 302 -10.52 -14.55 -15.85
C ALA A 302 -9.40 -14.23 -16.87
N TYR A 303 -9.21 -15.04 -17.92
CA TYR A 303 -8.32 -14.68 -19.04
C TYR A 303 -8.79 -13.43 -19.81
N ARG A 304 -10.10 -13.22 -19.98
CA ARG A 304 -10.64 -11.99 -20.60
C ARG A 304 -10.46 -10.77 -19.71
N LEU A 305 -10.56 -10.91 -18.38
CA LEU A 305 -10.22 -9.87 -17.42
C LEU A 305 -8.72 -9.51 -17.50
N GLN A 306 -7.84 -10.51 -17.60
CA GLN A 306 -6.41 -10.31 -17.82
C GLN A 306 -6.12 -9.53 -19.12
N GLU A 307 -6.73 -9.92 -20.25
CA GLU A 307 -6.58 -9.20 -21.53
C GLU A 307 -7.05 -7.74 -21.42
N SER A 308 -8.17 -7.52 -20.71
CA SER A 308 -8.69 -6.18 -20.42
C SER A 308 -7.72 -5.34 -19.58
N LEU A 309 -7.12 -5.91 -18.54
CA LEU A 309 -6.12 -5.24 -17.70
C LEU A 309 -4.81 -4.93 -18.44
N ASN A 310 -4.38 -5.79 -19.37
CA ASN A 310 -3.23 -5.46 -20.23
C ASN A 310 -3.51 -4.25 -21.12
N SER A 311 -4.74 -4.08 -21.62
CA SER A 311 -5.14 -2.86 -22.36
C SER A 311 -5.28 -1.62 -21.47
N LEU A 312 -5.57 -1.81 -20.18
CA LEU A 312 -5.61 -0.75 -19.17
C LEU A 312 -4.19 -0.27 -18.81
N ASP A 313 -3.22 -1.18 -18.65
CA ASP A 313 -1.83 -0.87 -18.29
C ASP A 313 -1.17 0.15 -19.25
N ASP A 314 -1.32 -0.05 -20.57
CA ASP A 314 -0.82 0.91 -21.58
C ASP A 314 -1.48 2.30 -21.43
N SER A 315 -2.80 2.32 -21.22
CA SER A 315 -3.61 3.54 -21.05
C SER A 315 -3.24 4.28 -19.76
N VAL A 316 -3.01 3.54 -18.67
CA VAL A 316 -2.53 4.02 -17.37
C VAL A 316 -1.11 4.58 -17.50
N ALA A 317 -0.21 3.90 -18.20
CA ALA A 317 1.16 4.37 -18.42
C ALA A 317 1.22 5.72 -19.15
N GLU A 318 0.39 5.94 -20.18
CA GLU A 318 0.29 7.24 -20.85
C GLU A 318 -0.32 8.31 -19.92
N ALA A 319 -1.42 8.01 -19.22
CA ALA A 319 -2.07 8.95 -18.30
C ALA A 319 -1.14 9.41 -17.17
N PHE A 320 -0.43 8.49 -16.52
CA PHE A 320 0.55 8.81 -15.47
C PHE A 320 1.78 9.56 -16.00
N THR A 321 2.16 9.36 -17.27
CA THR A 321 3.21 10.16 -17.93
C THR A 321 2.74 11.60 -18.18
N SER A 322 1.49 11.78 -18.60
CA SER A 322 0.85 13.09 -18.78
C SER A 322 0.75 13.87 -17.46
N LEU A 323 0.35 13.21 -16.37
CA LEU A 323 0.27 13.80 -15.03
C LEU A 323 1.64 14.25 -14.50
N GLU A 324 2.71 13.48 -14.73
CA GLU A 324 4.06 13.89 -14.33
C GLU A 324 4.56 15.10 -15.13
N GLY A 325 4.29 15.15 -16.45
CA GLY A 325 4.58 16.33 -17.28
C GLY A 325 3.82 17.59 -16.83
N TYR A 326 2.55 17.44 -16.45
CA TYR A 326 1.75 18.51 -15.85
C TYR A 326 2.31 18.98 -14.50
N ARG A 327 2.71 18.06 -13.62
CA ARG A 327 3.38 18.37 -12.34
C ARG A 327 4.70 19.14 -12.56
N GLN A 328 5.49 18.77 -13.55
CA GLN A 328 6.72 19.47 -13.93
C GLN A 328 6.46 20.91 -14.42
N ALA A 329 5.36 21.12 -15.16
CA ALA A 329 4.93 22.45 -15.59
C ALA A 329 4.51 23.34 -14.39
N LEU A 330 3.72 22.80 -13.45
CA LEU A 330 3.34 23.50 -12.21
C LEU A 330 4.58 23.90 -11.38
N GLY A 331 5.53 22.97 -11.20
CA GLY A 331 6.80 23.23 -10.50
C GLY A 331 7.67 24.32 -11.16
N SER A 332 7.55 24.48 -12.48
CA SER A 332 8.20 25.56 -13.22
C SER A 332 7.53 26.92 -12.98
N ALA A 333 6.19 26.97 -12.98
CA ALA A 333 5.42 28.18 -12.68
C ALA A 333 5.60 28.65 -11.22
N HIS A 334 5.85 27.73 -10.28
CA HIS A 334 6.08 28.00 -8.86
C HIS A 334 7.24 28.96 -8.57
N ARG A 335 8.16 29.16 -9.54
CA ARG A 335 9.29 30.11 -9.44
C ARG A 335 8.91 31.57 -9.76
N LEU A 336 7.72 31.84 -10.31
CA LEU A 336 7.34 33.16 -10.85
C LEU A 336 6.89 34.19 -9.80
N SER A 337 6.32 33.76 -8.66
CA SER A 337 5.85 34.65 -7.59
C SER A 337 5.64 33.91 -6.27
N SER A 338 5.81 34.59 -5.13
CA SER A 338 5.36 34.10 -3.83
C SER A 338 3.84 33.92 -3.75
N SER A 339 3.07 34.74 -4.48
CA SER A 339 1.60 34.73 -4.46
C SER A 339 0.94 33.54 -5.16
N LEU A 340 1.70 32.73 -5.90
CA LEU A 340 1.18 31.52 -6.57
C LEU A 340 1.51 30.22 -5.82
N ARG A 341 2.44 30.27 -4.85
CA ARG A 341 2.96 29.07 -4.18
C ARG A 341 1.88 28.23 -3.49
N PRO A 342 0.89 28.81 -2.76
CA PRO A 342 -0.10 27.99 -2.06
C PRO A 342 -0.96 27.17 -3.03
N VAL A 343 -1.52 27.81 -4.05
CA VAL A 343 -2.42 27.17 -5.03
C VAL A 343 -1.67 26.19 -5.95
N LEU A 344 -0.45 26.51 -6.39
CA LEU A 344 0.38 25.58 -7.16
C LEU A 344 0.90 24.41 -6.30
N GLY A 345 1.16 24.62 -5.01
CA GLY A 345 1.52 23.57 -4.05
C GLY A 345 0.38 22.58 -3.85
N ARG A 346 -0.84 23.08 -3.64
CA ARG A 346 -2.09 22.29 -3.57
C ARG A 346 -2.29 21.44 -4.82
N LEU A 347 -2.28 22.05 -6.01
CA LEU A 347 -2.36 21.32 -7.30
C LEU A 347 -1.26 20.24 -7.45
N SER A 348 -0.04 20.55 -7.02
CA SER A 348 1.09 19.60 -7.08
C SER A 348 0.90 18.43 -6.10
N GLY A 349 0.32 18.67 -4.92
CA GLY A 349 -0.01 17.64 -3.94
C GLY A 349 -1.16 16.74 -4.37
N ALA A 350 -2.22 17.32 -4.93
CA ALA A 350 -3.33 16.57 -5.53
C ALA A 350 -2.84 15.69 -6.70
N THR A 351 -2.03 16.26 -7.61
CA THR A 351 -1.42 15.49 -8.71
C THR A 351 -0.50 14.38 -8.19
N ARG A 352 0.28 14.64 -7.13
CA ARG A 352 1.14 13.63 -6.51
C ARG A 352 0.33 12.46 -5.97
N LYS A 353 -0.77 12.70 -5.23
CA LYS A 353 -1.65 11.64 -4.72
C LYS A 353 -2.18 10.69 -5.82
N ILE A 354 -2.45 11.19 -7.03
CA ILE A 354 -2.78 10.32 -8.17
C ILE A 354 -1.55 9.54 -8.63
N LEU A 355 -0.38 10.19 -8.78
CA LEU A 355 0.86 9.51 -9.18
C LEU A 355 1.30 8.42 -8.17
N ASP A 356 1.02 8.62 -6.89
CA ASP A 356 1.33 7.72 -5.78
C ASP A 356 0.51 6.40 -5.86
N SER A 357 -0.63 6.37 -6.58
CA SER A 357 -1.48 5.17 -6.74
C SER A 357 -1.03 4.20 -7.84
N ARG A 358 0.00 4.54 -8.62
CA ARG A 358 0.51 3.70 -9.74
C ARG A 358 0.76 2.22 -9.36
N PRO A 359 1.27 1.87 -8.16
CA PRO A 359 1.50 0.47 -7.80
C PRO A 359 0.24 -0.39 -7.90
N VAL A 360 -0.93 0.14 -7.54
CA VAL A 360 -2.22 -0.57 -7.46
C VAL A 360 -2.61 -1.18 -8.82
N TYR A 361 -2.63 -0.36 -9.88
CA TYR A 361 -2.90 -0.84 -11.24
C TYR A 361 -1.88 -1.91 -11.68
N SER A 362 -0.60 -1.74 -11.31
CA SER A 362 0.46 -2.67 -11.66
C SER A 362 0.39 -4.01 -10.91
N SER A 363 -0.28 -4.07 -9.75
CA SER A 363 -0.59 -5.33 -9.04
C SER A 363 -1.68 -6.09 -9.78
N TRP A 364 -2.80 -5.46 -10.12
CA TRP A 364 -3.96 -6.15 -10.74
C TRP A 364 -3.59 -7.07 -11.91
N ASN A 365 -2.86 -6.56 -12.90
CA ASN A 365 -2.44 -7.36 -14.06
C ASN A 365 -1.43 -8.45 -13.66
N ARG A 366 -0.48 -8.12 -12.77
CA ARG A 366 0.54 -9.05 -12.25
C ARG A 366 -0.09 -10.22 -11.52
N ASP A 367 -1.00 -9.94 -10.60
CA ASP A 367 -1.49 -10.90 -9.60
C ASP A 367 -2.54 -11.83 -10.22
N ILE A 368 -3.36 -11.32 -11.15
CA ILE A 368 -4.21 -12.15 -12.03
C ILE A 368 -3.35 -13.02 -12.97
N ALA A 369 -2.28 -12.49 -13.57
CA ALA A 369 -1.37 -13.29 -14.41
C ALA A 369 -0.69 -14.42 -13.62
N ASP A 370 -0.25 -14.11 -12.40
CA ASP A 370 0.35 -15.07 -11.46
C ASP A 370 -0.66 -16.16 -11.08
N ALA A 371 -1.90 -15.80 -10.73
CA ALA A 371 -2.96 -16.74 -10.36
C ALA A 371 -3.39 -17.65 -11.53
N LEU A 372 -3.56 -17.10 -12.74
CA LEU A 372 -3.86 -17.85 -13.96
C LEU A 372 -2.74 -18.83 -14.32
N THR A 373 -1.48 -18.42 -14.13
CA THR A 373 -0.32 -19.30 -14.33
C THR A 373 -0.38 -20.49 -13.38
N ARG A 374 -0.55 -20.25 -12.07
CA ARG A 374 -0.67 -21.30 -11.03
C ARG A 374 -1.83 -22.27 -11.33
N TRP A 375 -3.00 -21.75 -11.74
CA TRP A 375 -4.14 -22.58 -12.13
C TRP A 375 -3.78 -23.52 -13.29
N SER A 376 -3.07 -23.01 -14.31
CA SER A 376 -2.65 -23.84 -15.46
C SER A 376 -1.62 -24.92 -15.09
N GLU A 377 -0.76 -24.66 -14.11
CA GLU A 377 0.18 -25.65 -13.58
C GLU A 377 -0.54 -26.76 -12.78
N ASP A 378 -1.43 -26.40 -11.85
CA ASP A 378 -2.22 -27.35 -11.04
C ASP A 378 -3.22 -28.20 -11.89
N GLN A 379 -3.50 -27.84 -13.15
CA GLN A 379 -4.24 -28.69 -14.12
C GLN A 379 -3.36 -29.65 -14.95
N THR A 380 -2.04 -29.63 -14.76
CA THR A 380 -1.06 -30.37 -15.59
C THR A 380 -0.32 -31.49 -14.83
N GLU A 381 -0.45 -31.57 -13.50
CA GLU A 381 0.03 -32.70 -12.65
C GLU A 381 -0.99 -33.86 -12.51
#